data_AF-A0A7K7VSN8-F1
#
_entry.id   AF-A0A7K7VSN8-F1
#
_cell.length_a   1.000
_cell.length_b   1.000
_cell.length_c   1.000
_cell.angle_alpha   90.00
_cell.angle_beta   90.00
_cell.angle_gamma   90.00
#
_symmetry.space_group_name_H-M   'P 1'
#
loop_
_entity.id
_entity.type
_entity.pdbx_description
1 polymer ?
#
loop_
_entity_poly.entity_id
_entity_poly.type
_entity_poly.pdbx_seq_one_letter_code
_entity_poly.pdbx_strand_id
1 'polypeptide(L)' 'LARDLGLSPAELPARKLRVVSGDEKRYFALGEDNGSLRVNDRIDREEVCGDVSLCVLSLEVVAENPF' A
#
# COMPACT_ATOMS: atom_id res chain seq x y z
N LEU A 1 7.51 0.86 -4.45
CA LEU A 1 7.13 1.78 -3.37
C LEU A 1 8.34 2.44 -2.73
N ALA A 2 9.30 1.71 -2.14
CA ALA A 2 10.49 2.32 -1.52
C ALA A 2 11.20 3.33 -2.45
N ARG A 3 11.52 2.90 -3.67
CA ARG A 3 12.18 3.75 -4.68
C ARG A 3 11.32 4.95 -5.10
N ASP A 4 10.01 4.76 -5.22
CA ASP A 4 9.07 5.83 -5.58
C ASP A 4 9.01 6.92 -4.49
N LEU A 5 9.24 6.53 -3.24
CA LEU A 5 9.36 7.42 -2.08
C LEU A 5 10.79 7.95 -1.88
N GLY A 6 11.75 7.60 -2.73
CA GLY A 6 13.16 7.99 -2.57
C GLY A 6 13.88 7.29 -1.41
N LEU A 7 13.34 6.17 -0.93
CA LEU A 7 13.87 5.39 0.19
C LEU A 7 14.53 4.10 -0.29
N SER A 8 15.55 3.66 0.45
CA SER A 8 16.05 2.30 0.32
C SER A 8 15.14 1.31 1.05
N PRO A 9 15.05 0.04 0.60
CA PRO A 9 14.26 -0.99 1.29
C PRO A 9 14.65 -1.16 2.78
N ALA A 10 15.93 -0.97 3.10
CA ALA A 10 16.45 -1.09 4.47
C ALA A 10 15.95 0.03 5.41
N GLU A 11 15.51 1.16 4.88
CA GLU A 11 14.97 2.27 5.69
C GLU A 11 13.49 2.06 6.06
N LEU A 12 12.76 1.21 5.35
CA LEU A 12 11.33 1.04 5.56
C LEU A 12 10.98 0.52 6.98
N PRO A 13 11.68 -0.49 7.53
CA PRO A 13 11.42 -0.95 8.88
C PRO A 13 11.74 0.10 9.94
N ALA A 14 12.84 0.85 9.76
CA ALA A 14 13.26 1.90 10.70
C ALA A 14 12.23 3.04 10.77
N ARG A 15 11.68 3.41 9.62
CA ARG A 15 10.64 4.43 9.47
C ARG A 15 9.24 3.94 9.89
N LYS A 16 9.10 2.64 10.19
CA LYS A 16 7.81 1.97 10.46
C LYS A 16 6.76 2.33 9.42
N LEU A 17 7.15 2.17 8.16
CA LEU A 17 6.28 2.49 7.03
C LEU A 17 5.12 1.48 6.96
N ARG A 18 3.89 2.00 6.93
CA ARG A 18 2.68 1.19 6.80
C ARG A 18 1.78 1.72 5.70
N VAL A 19 1.18 0.79 4.96
CA VAL A 19 0.10 1.11 4.02
C VAL A 19 -1.19 1.26 4.81
N VAL A 20 -1.91 2.33 4.55
CA VAL A 20 -3.25 2.59 5.06
C VAL A 20 -4.23 2.61 3.90
N SER A 21 -5.33 1.92 4.14
CA SER A 21 -6.50 1.88 3.27
C SER A 21 -7.60 2.69 3.94
N GLY A 22 -8.35 3.47 3.16
CA GLY A 22 -9.58 4.10 3.65
C GLY A 22 -10.68 3.09 3.97
N ASP A 23 -10.58 1.90 3.39
CA ASP A 23 -11.54 0.80 3.52
C ASP A 23 -11.08 -0.18 4.61
N GLU A 24 -12.02 -0.85 5.29
CA GLU A 24 -11.72 -1.86 6.33
C GLU A 24 -10.79 -2.99 5.82
N LYS A 25 -10.86 -3.29 4.51
CA LYS A 25 -10.03 -4.32 3.89
C LYS A 25 -8.65 -3.77 3.51
N ARG A 26 -7.60 -4.45 3.98
CA ARG A 26 -6.20 -4.16 3.62
C ARG A 26 -5.82 -4.88 2.33
N TYR A 27 -6.28 -4.37 1.19
CA TYR A 27 -5.98 -4.94 -0.14
C TYR A 27 -4.50 -4.88 -0.50
N PHE A 28 -3.77 -3.92 0.06
CA PHE A 28 -2.35 -3.71 -0.22
C PHE A 28 -1.49 -3.86 1.03
N ALA A 29 -0.28 -4.39 0.85
CA ALA A 29 0.76 -4.47 1.87
C ALA A 29 2.12 -4.09 1.30
N LEU A 30 3.03 -3.70 2.20
CA LEU A 30 4.44 -3.50 1.89
C LEU A 30 5.19 -4.83 2.01
N GLY A 31 5.96 -5.19 0.97
CA GLY A 31 6.89 -6.31 1.02
C GLY A 31 8.10 -5.95 1.88
N GLU A 32 8.32 -6.70 2.96
CA GLU A 32 9.41 -6.45 3.91
C GLU A 32 10.81 -6.70 3.32
N ASP A 33 10.90 -7.55 2.30
CA ASP A 33 12.13 -7.97 1.64
C ASP A 33 12.73 -6.89 0.71
N ASN A 34 11.88 -6.13 0.02
CA ASN A 34 12.35 -5.21 -1.02
C ASN A 34 11.58 -3.88 -1.09
N GLY A 35 10.60 -3.67 -0.21
CA GLY A 35 9.81 -2.44 -0.21
C GLY A 35 8.90 -2.27 -1.42
N SER A 36 8.49 -3.38 -2.03
CA SER A 36 7.46 -3.40 -3.07
C SER A 36 6.07 -3.25 -2.47
N LEU A 37 5.15 -2.69 -3.24
CA LEU A 37 3.72 -2.74 -2.92
C LEU A 37 3.18 -4.06 -3.46
N ARG A 38 2.46 -4.81 -2.64
CA ARG A 38 1.87 -6.11 -2.99
C ARG A 38 0.39 -6.12 -2.72
N VAL A 39 -0.32 -6.95 -3.47
CA VAL A 39 -1.71 -7.29 -3.17
C VAL A 39 -1.70 -8.30 -2.02
N ASN A 40 -2.37 -7.94 -0.92
CA ASN A 40 -2.44 -8.74 0.30
C ASN A 40 -3.74 -9.54 0.41
N ASP A 41 -4.81 -9.07 -0.25
CA ASP A 41 -6.10 -9.75 -0.27
C ASP A 41 -6.76 -9.62 -1.65
N ARG A 42 -7.72 -10.51 -1.95
CA ARG A 42 -8.44 -10.52 -3.23
C ARG A 42 -9.15 -9.18 -3.43
N ILE A 43 -8.85 -8.53 -4.56
CA ILE A 43 -9.56 -7.34 -5.02
C ILE A 43 -10.63 -7.80 -6.01
N ASP A 44 -11.86 -7.86 -5.54
CA ASP A 44 -13.02 -8.10 -6.39
C ASP A 44 -13.51 -6.76 -6.94
N ARG A 45 -13.36 -6.55 -8.25
CA ARG A 45 -13.64 -5.26 -8.89
C ARG A 45 -15.11 -4.88 -8.73
N GLU A 46 -16.00 -5.86 -8.86
CA GLU A 46 -17.44 -5.69 -8.76
C GLU A 46 -17.86 -5.40 -7.31
N GLU A 47 -17.23 -6.02 -6.31
CA GLU A 47 -17.46 -5.69 -4.89
C GLU A 47 -16.96 -4.29 -4.53
N VAL A 48 -15.81 -3.88 -5.08
CA VAL A 48 -15.13 -2.61 -4.73
C VAL A 48 -15.74 -1.41 -5.46
N CYS A 49 -15.96 -1.53 -6.77
CA CYS A 49 -16.32 -0.43 -7.66
C CYS A 49 -17.68 -0.60 -8.35
N GLY A 50 -18.32 -1.77 -8.23
CA GLY A 50 -19.53 -2.10 -8.97
C GLY A 50 -19.30 -2.07 -10.49
N ASP A 51 -20.25 -1.46 -11.21
CA ASP A 51 -20.26 -1.42 -12.67
C ASP A 51 -19.50 -0.22 -13.28
N VAL A 52 -18.70 0.49 -12.48
CA VAL A 52 -17.94 1.64 -12.96
C VAL A 52 -16.87 1.19 -13.97
N SER A 53 -16.78 1.89 -15.10
CA SER A 53 -15.87 1.57 -16.20
C SER A 53 -14.39 1.76 -15.86
N LEU A 54 -14.06 2.74 -15.01
CA LEU A 54 -12.72 2.98 -14.49
C LEU A 54 -12.74 2.85 -12.97
N CYS A 55 -12.14 1.77 -12.46
CA CYS A 55 -12.02 1.52 -11.03
C CYS A 55 -10.62 1.94 -10.56
N VAL A 56 -10.55 2.91 -9.65
CA VAL A 56 -9.29 3.40 -9.07
C VAL A 56 -9.33 3.16 -7.58
N LEU A 57 -8.34 2.44 -7.08
CA LEU A 57 -8.12 2.26 -5.66
C LEU A 57 -7.05 3.22 -5.19
N SER A 58 -7.42 4.06 -4.23
CA SER A 58 -6.47 4.96 -3.58
C SER A 58 -5.86 4.25 -2.37
N LEU A 59 -4.57 4.45 -2.19
CA LEU A 59 -3.86 3.99 -0.99
C LEU A 59 -3.07 5.16 -0.43
N GLU A 60 -2.90 5.13 0.88
CA GLU A 60 -2.04 6.07 1.58
C GLU A 60 -0.90 5.30 2.24
N VAL A 61 0.21 5.99 2.46
CA VAL A 61 1.39 5.42 3.11
C VAL A 61 1.82 6.38 4.20
N VAL A 62 1.95 5.86 5.42
CA VAL A 62 2.34 6.64 6.59
C VAL A 62 3.66 6.10 7.13
N ALA A 63 4.60 7.00 7.37
CA ALA A 63 5.81 6.73 8.15
C ALA A 63 5.56 7.21 9.59
N GLU A 64 5.58 6.28 10.56
CA GLU A 64 5.44 6.67 11.97
C GLU A 64 6.71 7.36 12.49
N ASN A 65 7.87 6.99 11.94
CA ASN A 65 9.15 7.63 12.23
C ASN A 65 9.64 8.36 10.96
N PRO A 66 9.33 9.65 10.79
CA PRO A 66 9.74 10.41 9.61
C PRO A 66 11.24 10.77 9.58
N PHE A 67 11.92 10.75 10.74
CA PHE A 67 13.33 11.12 10.93
C PHE A 67 14.19 9.91 11.29
#